data_AF-A0AA38I448-F1
#
_entry.id   AF-A0AA38I448-F1
#
_cell.length_a   1.000
_cell.length_b   1.000
_cell.length_c   1.000
_cell.angle_alpha   90.00
_cell.angle_beta   90.00
_cell.angle_gamma   90.00
#
_symmetry.space_group_name_H-M   'P 1'
#
loop_
_entity.id
_entity.type
_entity.pdbx_description
1 polymer ?
#
loop_
_entity_poly.entity_id
_entity_poly.type
_entity_poly.pdbx_seq_one_letter_code
_entity_poly.pdbx_strand_id
1 'polypeptide(L)'
;MFAFSRTITTSALGKYTHGGGALSEEERRFYEVNGYIIRKNNVSDALLDEIGKRFVDICNGKVDVGVEIRLVKDASLKEKGVKGVNSVHKVQDCLHDDVFFKYVSDPAVTDVVTSIIGPNITAIHCMLLNKPLDANPNSSMHPLHQDFHGFPFRPPERIVASRQWRSLYGTGNIGFGTATT
;
A
#
# COMPACT_ATOMS: atom_id res chain seq x y z
N MET A 1 5.32 14.83 1.51
CA MET A 1 4.85 14.49 2.87
C MET A 1 3.48 15.12 3.02
N PHE A 2 2.44 14.31 3.23
CA PHE A 2 1.05 14.77 3.36
C PHE A 2 0.51 14.34 4.72
N ALA A 3 -0.09 15.28 5.47
CA ALA A 3 -0.56 15.07 6.84
C ALA A 3 -2.08 15.24 6.94
N PHE A 4 -2.73 14.39 7.72
CA PHE A 4 -4.17 14.42 8.03
C PHE A 4 -4.38 14.47 9.54
N SER A 5 -5.45 15.12 10.02
CA SER A 5 -5.82 15.17 11.44
C SER A 5 -7.32 14.90 11.64
N ARG A 6 -7.69 14.04 12.61
CA ARG A 6 -9.08 13.74 13.01
C ARG A 6 -9.25 13.67 14.53
N THR A 7 -10.45 13.84 15.05
CA THR A 7 -10.75 13.73 16.50
C THR A 7 -11.20 12.30 16.84
N ILE A 8 -10.57 11.65 17.83
CA ILE A 8 -10.96 10.30 18.33
C ILE A 8 -11.35 10.40 19.80
N THR A 9 -12.46 9.78 20.19
CA THR A 9 -12.90 9.63 21.59
C THR A 9 -12.17 8.44 22.24
N THR A 10 -11.41 8.70 23.29
CA THR A 10 -10.56 7.73 23.99
C THR A 10 -11.36 6.72 24.82
N SER A 11 -11.31 5.43 24.46
CA SER A 11 -11.52 4.31 25.39
C SER A 11 -10.23 3.45 25.46
N ALA A 12 -10.18 2.43 26.32
CA ALA A 12 -8.93 1.78 26.78
C ALA A 12 -7.88 1.50 25.69
N LEU A 13 -6.65 2.02 25.89
CA LEU A 13 -5.51 1.87 24.98
C LEU A 13 -4.91 0.47 25.08
N GLY A 14 -4.73 -0.19 23.94
CA GLY A 14 -3.78 -1.30 23.79
C GLY A 14 -2.37 -0.77 23.55
N LYS A 15 -1.35 -1.64 23.52
CA LYS A 15 0.03 -1.20 23.27
C LYS A 15 0.22 -0.73 21.82
N TYR A 16 -0.51 -1.33 20.89
CA TYR A 16 -0.39 -1.10 19.45
C TYR A 16 -1.65 -0.49 18.82
N THR A 17 -2.71 -0.22 19.61
CA THR A 17 -4.00 0.29 19.13
C THR A 17 -4.63 1.33 20.05
N HIS A 18 -5.35 2.29 19.48
CA HIS A 18 -6.02 3.39 20.19
C HIS A 18 -7.52 3.18 20.30
N GLY A 19 -8.13 3.42 21.47
CA GLY A 19 -9.56 3.21 21.70
C GLY A 19 -10.47 3.98 20.75
N GLY A 20 -11.65 3.42 20.48
CA GLY A 20 -12.58 3.96 19.48
C GLY A 20 -12.11 3.74 18.04
N GLY A 21 -12.77 4.39 17.10
CA GLY A 21 -12.44 4.32 15.67
C GLY A 21 -13.13 3.16 14.93
N ALA A 22 -12.53 2.73 13.83
CA ALA A 22 -13.12 1.77 12.91
C ALA A 22 -12.92 0.30 13.32
N LEU A 23 -11.98 -0.01 14.22
CA LEU A 23 -11.68 -1.39 14.65
C LEU A 23 -12.66 -1.90 15.69
N SER A 24 -13.19 -3.11 15.47
CA SER A 24 -13.95 -3.83 16.51
C SER A 24 -13.03 -4.26 17.66
N GLU A 25 -13.61 -4.59 18.82
CA GLU A 25 -12.82 -5.11 19.94
C GLU A 25 -12.08 -6.42 19.59
N GLU A 26 -12.70 -7.27 18.78
CA GLU A 26 -12.09 -8.54 18.33
C GLU A 26 -10.91 -8.29 17.40
N GLU A 27 -11.06 -7.43 16.40
CA GLU A 27 -9.97 -7.06 15.49
C GLU A 27 -8.80 -6.42 16.24
N ARG A 28 -9.12 -5.60 17.24
CA ARG A 28 -8.13 -4.96 18.11
C ARG A 28 -7.34 -5.99 18.91
N ARG A 29 -8.02 -6.91 19.61
CA ARG A 29 -7.36 -7.99 20.35
C ARG A 29 -6.53 -8.86 19.42
N PHE A 30 -7.04 -9.14 18.23
CA PHE A 30 -6.31 -9.90 17.22
C PHE A 30 -5.03 -9.16 16.78
N TYR A 31 -5.11 -7.86 16.51
CA TYR A 31 -3.95 -7.04 16.12
C TYR A 31 -2.90 -6.97 17.22
N GLU A 32 -3.30 -6.80 18.48
CA GLU A 32 -2.37 -6.75 19.62
C GLU A 32 -1.56 -8.04 19.80
N VAL A 33 -2.13 -9.20 19.44
CA VAL A 33 -1.47 -10.51 19.55
C VAL A 33 -0.68 -10.86 18.28
N ASN A 34 -1.22 -10.56 17.09
CA ASN A 34 -0.70 -11.07 15.82
C ASN A 34 0.06 -10.02 14.99
N GLY A 35 -0.14 -8.73 15.25
CA GLY A 35 0.49 -7.63 14.52
C GLY A 35 -0.05 -7.37 13.11
N TYR A 36 -1.18 -7.98 12.73
CA TYR A 36 -1.87 -7.74 11.46
C TYR A 36 -3.39 -7.91 11.60
N ILE A 37 -4.13 -7.40 10.63
CA ILE A 37 -5.58 -7.63 10.45
C ILE A 37 -5.88 -7.78 8.95
N ILE A 38 -6.96 -8.51 8.63
CA ILE A 38 -7.41 -8.71 7.25
C ILE A 38 -8.87 -8.26 7.15
N ARG A 39 -9.11 -7.21 6.37
CA ARG A 39 -10.45 -6.77 6.00
C ARG A 39 -10.72 -7.07 4.54
N LYS A 40 -11.74 -7.90 4.30
CA LYS A 40 -12.20 -8.22 2.95
C LYS A 40 -13.01 -7.05 2.40
N ASN A 41 -12.81 -6.71 1.13
CA ASN A 41 -13.58 -5.69 0.42
C ASN A 41 -13.57 -4.32 1.13
N ASN A 42 -12.45 -3.94 1.76
CA ASN A 42 -12.33 -2.69 2.50
C ASN A 42 -12.38 -1.47 1.58
N VAL A 43 -11.76 -1.58 0.40
CA VAL A 43 -11.71 -0.51 -0.61
C VAL A 43 -12.66 -0.84 -1.75
N SER A 44 -13.35 0.18 -2.26
CA SER A 44 -14.34 0.00 -3.34
C SER A 44 -13.70 -0.51 -4.62
N ASP A 45 -14.41 -1.37 -5.34
CA ASP A 45 -13.93 -1.90 -6.63
C ASP A 45 -13.71 -0.80 -7.67
N ALA A 46 -14.51 0.27 -7.62
CA ALA A 46 -14.38 1.42 -8.52
C ALA A 46 -13.03 2.14 -8.35
N LEU A 47 -12.59 2.37 -7.10
CA LEU A 47 -11.29 2.98 -6.83
C LEU A 47 -10.14 2.05 -7.27
N LEU A 48 -10.26 0.76 -7.02
CA LEU A 48 -9.26 -0.22 -7.45
C LEU A 48 -9.16 -0.33 -8.98
N ASP A 49 -10.28 -0.24 -9.69
CA ASP A 49 -10.31 -0.22 -11.15
C ASP A 49 -9.67 1.07 -11.70
N GLU A 50 -9.87 2.21 -11.03
CA GLU A 50 -9.24 3.48 -11.37
C GLU A 50 -7.71 3.41 -11.23
N ILE A 51 -7.22 2.87 -10.10
CA ILE A 51 -5.80 2.63 -9.83
C ILE A 51 -5.20 1.67 -10.85
N GLY A 52 -5.92 0.60 -11.21
CA GLY A 52 -5.52 -0.35 -12.24
C GLY A 52 -5.35 0.31 -13.60
N LYS A 53 -6.33 1.10 -14.04
CA LYS A 53 -6.26 1.87 -15.29
C LYS A 53 -5.08 2.85 -15.29
N ARG A 54 -4.90 3.60 -14.20
CA ARG A 54 -3.76 4.52 -14.06
C ARG A 54 -2.43 3.80 -14.21
N PHE A 55 -2.27 2.65 -13.56
CA PHE A 55 -1.06 1.84 -13.69
C PHE A 55 -0.81 1.36 -15.13
N VAL A 56 -1.85 0.91 -15.84
CA VAL A 56 -1.74 0.51 -17.25
C VAL A 56 -1.34 1.70 -18.13
N ASP A 57 -1.93 2.88 -17.91
CA ASP A 57 -1.60 4.08 -18.68
C ASP A 57 -0.17 4.56 -18.43
N ILE A 58 0.33 4.44 -17.20
CA ILE A 58 1.74 4.66 -16.85
C ILE A 58 2.65 3.66 -17.59
N CYS A 59 2.30 2.37 -17.58
CA CYS A 59 3.08 1.33 -18.25
C CYS A 59 3.13 1.53 -19.77
N ASN A 60 2.07 2.09 -20.36
CA ASN A 60 1.97 2.40 -21.79
C ASN A 60 2.56 3.76 -22.16
N GLY A 61 3.06 4.54 -21.20
CA GLY A 61 3.63 5.87 -21.43
C GLY A 61 2.60 6.93 -21.84
N LYS A 62 1.31 6.70 -21.55
CA LYS A 62 0.24 7.69 -21.79
C LYS A 62 0.18 8.77 -20.71
N VAL A 63 0.85 8.52 -19.59
CA VAL A 63 0.93 9.41 -18.44
C VAL A 63 2.41 9.69 -18.19
N ASP A 64 2.77 10.96 -18.14
CA ASP A 64 4.05 11.37 -17.59
C ASP A 64 3.95 11.33 -16.07
N VAL A 65 4.75 10.46 -15.45
CA VAL A 65 4.80 10.26 -14.00
C VAL A 65 5.83 11.15 -13.31
N GLY A 66 6.50 12.01 -14.08
CA GLY A 66 7.53 12.90 -13.58
C GLY A 66 8.78 12.17 -13.08
N VAL A 67 9.65 12.91 -12.41
CA VAL A 67 10.93 12.40 -11.87
C VAL A 67 10.78 11.74 -10.48
N GLU A 68 9.66 11.98 -9.81
CA GLU A 68 9.42 11.55 -8.43
C GLU A 68 9.01 10.08 -8.35
N ILE A 69 8.31 9.58 -9.38
CA ILE A 69 7.82 8.19 -9.41
C ILE A 69 8.87 7.29 -10.07
N ARG A 70 9.36 6.30 -9.32
CA ARG A 70 10.36 5.34 -9.83
C ARG A 70 9.70 4.05 -10.33
N LEU A 71 9.84 3.80 -11.63
CA LEU A 71 9.45 2.54 -12.25
C LEU A 71 10.60 1.52 -12.20
N VAL A 72 10.40 0.44 -11.45
CA VAL A 72 11.34 -0.68 -11.39
C VAL A 72 10.93 -1.72 -12.42
N LYS A 73 11.77 -1.89 -13.44
CA LYS A 73 11.62 -2.87 -14.51
C LYS A 73 12.59 -4.03 -14.29
N ASP A 74 12.18 -5.25 -14.58
CA ASP A 74 13.07 -6.41 -14.52
C ASP A 74 13.96 -6.42 -15.78
N ALA A 75 15.27 -6.43 -15.56
CA ALA A 75 16.27 -6.44 -16.63
C ALA A 75 16.16 -7.70 -17.51
N SER A 76 15.74 -8.84 -16.94
CA SER A 76 15.58 -10.10 -17.67
C SER A 76 14.41 -10.09 -18.66
N LEU A 77 13.39 -9.26 -18.40
CA LEU A 77 12.23 -9.10 -19.29
C LEU A 77 12.47 -8.07 -20.41
N LYS A 78 13.45 -7.17 -20.21
CA LYS A 78 13.95 -6.27 -21.26
C LYS A 78 14.57 -7.07 -22.41
N GLU A 79 15.34 -8.12 -22.10
CA GLU A 79 15.98 -8.98 -23.11
C GLU A 79 14.98 -9.78 -23.95
N LYS A 80 13.80 -10.08 -23.38
CA LYS A 80 12.69 -10.77 -24.07
C LYS A 80 11.79 -9.84 -24.89
N GLY A 81 12.07 -8.54 -24.95
CA GLY A 81 11.27 -7.57 -25.70
C GLY A 81 9.88 -7.32 -25.12
N VAL A 82 9.62 -7.71 -23.86
CA VAL A 82 8.31 -7.53 -23.21
C VAL A 82 8.08 -6.04 -22.95
N LYS A 83 6.98 -5.51 -23.49
CA LYS A 83 6.57 -4.10 -23.34
C LYS A 83 5.29 -3.99 -22.51
N GLY A 84 5.04 -2.80 -21.97
CA GLY A 84 3.83 -2.49 -21.21
C GLY A 84 3.84 -3.07 -19.79
N VAL A 85 2.66 -3.47 -19.32
CA VAL A 85 2.38 -3.88 -17.93
C VAL A 85 3.32 -4.97 -17.42
N ASN A 86 3.64 -5.95 -18.27
CA ASN A 86 4.47 -7.09 -17.89
C ASN A 86 5.95 -6.74 -17.71
N SER A 87 6.38 -5.53 -18.10
CA SER A 87 7.77 -5.09 -17.94
C SER A 87 8.05 -4.37 -16.61
N VAL A 88 7.01 -3.88 -15.94
CA VAL A 88 7.10 -3.10 -14.70
C VAL A 88 6.72 -3.98 -13.52
N HIS A 89 7.65 -4.19 -12.58
CA HIS A 89 7.41 -5.01 -11.38
C HIS A 89 7.01 -4.20 -10.17
N LYS A 90 7.45 -2.95 -10.10
CA LYS A 90 7.18 -2.08 -8.96
C LYS A 90 7.16 -0.64 -9.41
N VAL A 91 6.19 0.11 -8.90
CA VAL A 91 6.16 1.57 -8.91
C VAL A 91 6.42 2.02 -7.48
N GLN A 92 7.43 2.87 -7.28
CA GLN A 92 7.70 3.49 -5.99
C GLN A 92 7.26 4.95 -6.00
N ASP A 93 7.02 5.46 -4.79
CA ASP A 93 6.69 6.86 -4.52
C ASP A 93 5.39 7.32 -5.19
N CYS A 94 4.41 6.42 -5.24
CA CYS A 94 3.07 6.68 -5.78
C CYS A 94 2.30 7.79 -5.02
N LEU A 95 2.83 8.33 -3.92
CA LEU A 95 2.22 9.45 -3.18
C LEU A 95 2.09 10.72 -4.02
N HIS A 96 2.92 10.85 -5.05
CA HIS A 96 2.98 12.02 -5.92
C HIS A 96 2.04 11.93 -7.13
N ASP A 97 1.26 10.85 -7.24
CA ASP A 97 0.24 10.66 -8.27
C ASP A 97 -1.15 10.84 -7.67
N ASP A 98 -1.96 11.73 -8.25
CA ASP A 98 -3.30 12.05 -7.76
C ASP A 98 -4.21 10.83 -7.65
N VAL A 99 -4.12 9.87 -8.56
CA VAL A 99 -5.00 8.69 -8.56
C VAL A 99 -4.55 7.70 -7.49
N PHE A 100 -3.25 7.45 -7.36
CA PHE A 100 -2.74 6.59 -6.29
C PHE A 100 -2.96 7.21 -4.91
N PHE A 101 -2.90 8.54 -4.80
CA PHE A 101 -3.16 9.25 -3.56
C PHE A 101 -4.60 9.08 -3.06
N LYS A 102 -5.58 8.84 -3.96
CA LYS A 102 -6.96 8.53 -3.57
C LYS A 102 -7.05 7.29 -2.69
N TYR A 103 -6.22 6.27 -2.91
CA TYR A 103 -6.17 5.12 -2.00
C TYR A 103 -5.61 5.51 -0.64
N VAL A 104 -4.52 6.28 -0.63
CA VAL A 104 -3.81 6.65 0.60
C VAL A 104 -4.71 7.48 1.52
N SER A 105 -5.56 8.30 0.92
CA SER A 105 -6.53 9.17 1.58
C SER A 105 -7.93 8.59 1.68
N ASP A 106 -8.14 7.34 1.25
CA ASP A 106 -9.45 6.70 1.28
C ASP A 106 -9.91 6.50 2.74
N PRO A 107 -11.12 6.97 3.13
CA PRO A 107 -11.61 6.85 4.50
C PRO A 107 -11.59 5.42 5.05
N ALA A 108 -11.88 4.41 4.22
CA ALA A 108 -11.87 3.03 4.67
C ALA A 108 -10.47 2.55 5.05
N VAL A 109 -9.42 3.13 4.45
CA VAL A 109 -8.02 2.88 4.81
C VAL A 109 -7.63 3.75 6.00
N THR A 110 -7.87 5.06 5.93
CA THR A 110 -7.40 6.01 6.95
C THR A 110 -8.08 5.79 8.29
N ASP A 111 -9.34 5.37 8.34
CA ASP A 111 -10.05 5.16 9.61
C ASP A 111 -9.49 3.94 10.37
N VAL A 112 -9.07 2.90 9.63
CA VAL A 112 -8.37 1.74 10.20
C VAL A 112 -6.99 2.15 10.71
N VAL A 113 -6.22 2.86 9.89
CA VAL A 113 -4.89 3.37 10.25
C VAL A 113 -4.96 4.27 11.49
N THR A 114 -5.94 5.17 11.53
CA THR A 114 -6.20 6.09 12.66
C THR A 114 -6.41 5.32 13.97
N SER A 115 -7.07 4.17 13.90
CA SER A 115 -7.33 3.31 15.07
C SER A 115 -6.07 2.61 15.60
N ILE A 116 -4.99 2.58 14.81
CA ILE A 116 -3.71 1.93 15.15
C ILE A 116 -2.68 2.98 15.59
N ILE A 117 -2.42 4.00 14.77
CA ILE A 117 -1.35 4.98 14.99
C ILE A 117 -1.81 6.28 15.68
N GLY A 118 -3.12 6.52 15.68
CA GLY A 118 -3.73 7.71 16.26
C GLY A 118 -4.21 8.74 15.21
N PRO A 119 -4.68 9.92 15.67
CA PRO A 119 -5.42 10.88 14.86
C PRO A 119 -4.60 11.62 13.80
N ASN A 120 -3.28 11.71 13.99
CA ASN A 120 -2.40 12.45 13.10
C ASN A 120 -1.64 11.46 12.24
N ILE A 121 -1.93 11.47 10.94
CA ILE A 121 -1.48 10.46 9.99
C ILE A 121 -0.62 11.13 8.94
N THR A 122 0.58 10.60 8.72
CA THR A 122 1.47 11.01 7.64
C THR A 122 1.82 9.82 6.76
N ALA A 123 1.47 9.92 5.48
CA ALA A 123 1.91 8.95 4.49
C ALA A 123 3.37 9.24 4.08
N ILE A 124 4.23 8.23 4.23
CA ILE A 124 5.68 8.37 4.07
C ILE A 124 6.22 7.60 2.87
N HIS A 125 5.58 6.48 2.52
CA HIS A 125 6.04 5.62 1.46
C HIS A 125 4.85 4.91 0.85
N CYS A 126 4.80 4.88 -0.48
CA CYS A 126 3.75 4.19 -1.22
C CYS A 126 4.36 3.40 -2.37
N MET A 127 3.95 2.14 -2.50
CA MET A 127 4.39 1.27 -3.59
C MET A 127 3.21 0.54 -4.23
N LEU A 128 3.29 0.38 -5.54
CA LEU A 128 2.49 -0.58 -6.30
C LEU A 128 3.40 -1.72 -6.74
N LEU A 129 3.09 -2.94 -6.32
CA LEU A 129 3.77 -4.17 -6.70
C LEU A 129 2.98 -4.85 -7.81
N ASN A 130 3.61 -5.14 -8.94
CA ASN A 130 3.05 -5.94 -10.02
C ASN A 130 3.83 -7.24 -10.13
N LYS A 131 3.16 -8.37 -9.87
CA LYS A 131 3.74 -9.71 -10.06
C LYS A 131 3.12 -10.35 -11.29
N PRO A 132 3.81 -10.35 -12.46
CA PRO A 132 3.32 -11.05 -13.63
C PRO A 132 3.41 -12.56 -13.43
N LEU A 133 2.45 -13.32 -13.99
CA LEU A 133 2.40 -14.78 -13.86
C LEU A 133 3.64 -15.49 -14.43
N ASP A 134 4.28 -14.91 -15.45
CA ASP A 134 5.45 -15.48 -16.13
C ASP A 134 6.79 -14.99 -15.56
N ALA A 135 6.79 -14.29 -14.42
CA ALA A 135 8.03 -13.93 -13.74
C ALA A 135 8.76 -15.20 -13.31
N ASN A 136 10.07 -15.28 -13.56
CA ASN A 136 10.90 -16.37 -13.08
C ASN A 136 10.64 -16.56 -11.57
N PRO A 137 10.34 -17.78 -11.09
CA PRO A 137 10.06 -18.03 -9.69
C PRO A 137 11.12 -17.44 -8.76
N ASN A 138 12.39 -17.43 -9.19
CA ASN A 138 13.51 -16.88 -8.43
C ASN A 138 13.58 -15.34 -8.43
N SER A 139 13.02 -14.64 -9.43
CA SER A 139 12.96 -13.16 -9.45
C SER A 139 11.71 -12.59 -8.78
N SER A 140 10.65 -13.41 -8.61
CA SER A 140 9.37 -13.02 -7.99
C SER A 140 9.29 -13.30 -6.49
N MET A 141 10.26 -14.05 -5.93
CA MET A 141 10.35 -14.29 -4.50
C MET A 141 10.61 -12.97 -3.77
N HIS A 142 9.76 -12.65 -2.80
CA HIS A 142 9.99 -11.54 -1.89
C HIS A 142 10.50 -12.16 -0.59
N PRO A 143 11.81 -12.05 -0.27
CA PRO A 143 12.36 -12.65 0.94
C PRO A 143 11.63 -12.17 2.20
N LEU A 144 11.60 -13.03 3.22
CA LEU A 144 11.08 -12.64 4.52
C LEU A 144 11.91 -11.47 5.05
N HIS A 145 11.22 -10.38 5.39
CA HIS A 145 11.81 -9.16 5.91
C HIS A 145 10.78 -8.42 6.76
N GLN A 146 11.24 -7.44 7.53
CA GLN A 146 10.41 -6.49 8.26
C GLN A 146 10.56 -5.12 7.63
N ASP A 147 9.44 -4.48 7.29
CA ASP A 147 9.44 -3.14 6.67
C ASP A 147 10.18 -2.10 7.52
N PHE A 148 10.14 -2.25 8.85
CA PHE A 148 10.77 -1.35 9.81
C PHE A 148 12.28 -1.18 9.62
N HIS A 149 13.00 -2.19 9.08
CA HIS A 149 14.43 -2.08 8.87
C HIS A 149 14.81 -0.93 7.93
N GLY A 150 13.95 -0.62 6.96
CA GLY A 150 14.16 0.48 6.02
C GLY A 150 13.78 1.86 6.54
N PHE A 151 13.21 1.95 7.75
CA PHE A 151 12.56 3.16 8.25
C PHE A 151 13.32 3.81 9.42
N PRO A 152 13.91 5.02 9.23
CA PRO A 152 14.72 5.70 10.23
C PRO A 152 13.89 6.54 11.22
N PHE A 153 12.64 6.16 11.53
CA PHE A 153 11.77 6.88 12.47
C PHE A 153 11.17 5.93 13.51
N ARG A 154 10.73 6.53 14.62
CA ARG A 154 10.31 5.86 15.86
C ARG A 154 9.12 6.64 16.46
N PRO A 155 8.29 6.02 17.31
CA PRO A 155 8.34 4.62 17.79
C PRO A 155 7.76 3.60 16.76
N PRO A 156 8.23 2.34 16.76
CA PRO A 156 7.73 1.31 15.83
C PRO A 156 6.24 1.03 15.97
N GLU A 157 5.69 1.20 17.18
CA GLU A 157 4.27 0.98 17.47
C GLU A 157 3.35 1.99 16.78
N ARG A 158 3.91 3.09 16.26
CA ARG A 158 3.16 4.11 15.50
C ARG A 158 3.46 4.07 14.02
N ILE A 159 3.93 2.93 13.51
CA ILE A 159 4.17 2.74 12.08
C ILE A 159 3.29 1.59 11.64
N VAL A 160 2.43 1.83 10.65
CA VAL A 160 1.56 0.81 10.09
C VAL A 160 1.70 0.77 8.57
N ALA A 161 1.68 -0.45 8.03
CA ALA A 161 1.58 -0.67 6.60
C ALA A 161 0.15 -1.12 6.26
N SER A 162 -0.57 -0.38 5.42
CA SER A 162 -1.81 -0.84 4.81
C SER A 162 -1.51 -1.40 3.43
N ARG A 163 -1.92 -2.65 3.17
CA ARG A 163 -1.73 -3.32 1.89
C ARG A 163 -3.06 -3.80 1.33
N GLN A 164 -3.34 -3.47 0.08
CA GLN A 164 -4.43 -4.02 -0.70
C GLN A 164 -3.89 -4.97 -1.75
N TRP A 165 -4.47 -6.17 -1.82
CA TRP A 165 -4.22 -7.13 -2.89
C TRP A 165 -5.47 -7.26 -3.75
N ARG A 166 -5.27 -7.17 -5.07
CA ARG A 166 -6.30 -7.52 -6.05
C ARG A 166 -5.64 -8.16 -7.27
N SER A 167 -6.27 -9.20 -7.80
CA SER A 167 -5.95 -9.65 -9.15
C SER A 167 -6.51 -8.60 -10.11
N LEU A 168 -5.60 -7.85 -10.73
CA LEU A 168 -5.95 -6.88 -11.75
C LEU A 168 -5.47 -7.48 -13.07
N TYR A 169 -6.43 -7.68 -13.98
CA TYR A 169 -6.28 -8.43 -15.22
C TYR A 169 -6.02 -9.93 -14.95
N GLY A 170 -6.59 -10.82 -15.76
CA GLY A 170 -6.48 -12.28 -15.59
C GLY A 170 -5.05 -12.87 -15.68
N THR A 171 -4.02 -12.04 -15.51
CA THR A 171 -2.60 -12.31 -15.74
C THR A 171 -1.65 -11.72 -14.67
N GLY A 172 -2.14 -11.11 -13.59
CA GLY A 172 -1.27 -10.54 -12.55
C GLY A 172 -1.97 -10.12 -11.25
N ASN A 173 -1.18 -9.99 -10.18
CA ASN A 173 -1.65 -9.44 -8.89
C ASN A 173 -0.98 -8.09 -8.64
N ILE A 174 -1.80 -7.11 -8.24
CA ILE A 174 -1.33 -5.80 -7.81
C ILE A 174 -1.46 -5.69 -6.29
N GLY A 175 -0.33 -5.41 -5.65
CA GLY A 175 -0.25 -5.06 -4.24
C GLY A 175 -0.04 -3.57 -4.09
N PHE A 176 -1.04 -2.83 -3.60
CA PHE A 176 -0.88 -1.41 -3.28
C PHE A 176 -0.61 -1.28 -1.78
N GLY A 177 0.51 -0.66 -1.40
CA GLY A 177 0.95 -0.59 -0.02
C GLY A 177 1.37 0.81 0.38
N THR A 178 0.89 1.31 1.51
CA THR A 178 1.36 2.55 2.13
C THR A 178 1.89 2.29 3.51
N ALA A 179 3.08 2.79 3.81
CA ALA A 179 3.57 2.93 5.17
C ALA A 179 3.20 4.32 5.68
N THR A 180 2.77 4.37 6.93
CA THR A 180 2.18 5.56 7.52
C THR A 180 2.61 5.69 8.97
N THR A 181 2.87 6.93 9.41
CA THR A 181 3.31 7.30 10.76
C THR A 181 2.37 8.30 11.42
#